data_AF-A0A953EU67-F1
#
_entry.id   AF-A0A953EU67-F1
#
_cell.length_a   1.000
_cell.length_b   1.000
_cell.length_c   1.000
_cell.angle_alpha   90.00
_cell.angle_beta   90.00
_cell.angle_gamma   90.00
#
_symmetry.space_group_name_H-M   'P 1'
#
loop_
_entity.id
_entity.type
_entity.pdbx_description
1 polymer ?
#
loop_
_entity_poly.entity_id
_entity_poly.type
_entity_poly.pdbx_seq_one_letter_code
_entity_poly.pdbx_strand_id
1 'polypeptide(L)'
;MMDRIEFVGVRGGHGATTVALVAAATLATRGPSTISAMDPVALAAVAGASSGDLPTHLTEGLILVADQSGAGVVDAGTLRPCLDGSGPVETGEPDVADETGLLRVAVLRGPDYLGVRTLAGVEGRAVDGVVVVAEPGRALDSHDVEHVCGLPVVAVVDHTPNVARAVDAGLLVQRCQRLREFDRLRSWLADR
;
A
#
# COMPACT_ATOMS: atom_id res chain seq x y z
N MET A 1 9.74 -12.46 13.99
CA MET A 1 8.78 -12.86 12.95
C MET A 1 8.73 -11.69 11.98
N MET A 2 8.85 -11.89 10.66
CA MET A 2 8.75 -10.75 9.72
C MET A 2 7.32 -10.25 9.75
N ASP A 3 7.14 -8.96 10.06
CA ASP A 3 5.82 -8.35 10.02
C ASP A 3 5.32 -8.33 8.57
N ARG A 4 4.16 -8.94 8.34
CA ARG A 4 3.47 -8.92 7.04
C ARG A 4 2.80 -7.57 6.89
N ILE A 5 3.00 -6.90 5.75
CA ILE A 5 2.44 -5.55 5.53
C ILE A 5 1.42 -5.59 4.40
N GLU A 6 0.19 -5.20 4.69
CA GLU A 6 -0.86 -5.05 3.68
C GLU A 6 -1.10 -3.58 3.38
N PHE A 7 -1.00 -3.19 2.11
CA PHE A 7 -1.37 -1.85 1.66
C PHE A 7 -2.74 -1.88 1.00
N VAL A 8 -3.64 -1.01 1.44
CA VAL A 8 -5.00 -0.92 0.95
C VAL A 8 -5.35 0.51 0.55
N GLY A 9 -5.76 0.74 -0.69
CA GLY A 9 -6.15 2.06 -1.17
C GLY A 9 -7.47 2.50 -0.53
N VAL A 10 -7.56 3.74 -0.06
CA VAL A 10 -8.81 4.26 0.50
C VAL A 10 -9.96 4.22 -0.52
N ARG A 11 -9.63 4.46 -1.80
CA ARG A 11 -10.45 4.09 -2.95
C ARG A 11 -9.56 3.68 -4.13
N GLY A 12 -10.20 3.35 -5.26
CA GLY A 12 -9.50 3.15 -6.53
C GLY A 12 -8.63 4.35 -6.92
N GLY A 13 -7.47 4.08 -7.52
CA GLY A 13 -6.56 5.13 -8.00
C GLY A 13 -5.75 5.86 -6.93
N HIS A 14 -5.78 5.41 -5.68
CA HIS A 14 -5.04 6.04 -4.57
C HIS A 14 -3.57 5.61 -4.48
N GLY A 15 -3.11 4.70 -5.34
CA GLY A 15 -1.70 4.33 -5.45
C GLY A 15 -1.26 3.17 -4.55
N ALA A 16 -2.19 2.36 -4.05
CA ALA A 16 -1.88 1.19 -3.21
C ALA A 16 -0.86 0.24 -3.87
N THR A 17 -1.09 -0.15 -5.13
CA THR A 17 -0.17 -0.97 -5.91
C THR A 17 1.24 -0.37 -6.00
N THR A 18 1.33 0.95 -6.23
CA THR A 18 2.62 1.66 -6.32
C THR A 18 3.35 1.62 -4.98
N VAL A 19 2.67 1.93 -3.88
CA VAL A 19 3.25 1.92 -2.54
C VAL A 19 3.67 0.50 -2.14
N ALA A 20 2.83 -0.51 -2.39
CA ALA A 20 3.13 -1.91 -2.11
C ALA A 20 4.36 -2.41 -2.86
N LEU A 21 4.46 -2.12 -4.16
CA LEU A 21 5.63 -2.47 -4.97
C LEU A 21 6.91 -1.82 -4.46
N VAL A 22 6.85 -0.53 -4.09
CA VAL A 22 8.02 0.17 -3.55
C VAL A 22 8.41 -0.37 -2.18
N ALA A 23 7.44 -0.71 -1.34
CA ALA A 23 7.70 -1.32 -0.04
C ALA A 23 8.39 -2.67 -0.20
N ALA A 24 7.84 -3.55 -1.04
CA ALA A 24 8.42 -4.87 -1.30
C ALA A 24 9.81 -4.78 -1.94
N ALA A 25 10.00 -3.87 -2.91
CA ALA A 25 11.30 -3.62 -3.51
C ALA A 25 12.32 -3.04 -2.52
N THR A 26 11.86 -2.25 -1.54
CA THR A 26 12.72 -1.73 -0.46
C THR A 26 13.13 -2.84 0.50
N LEU A 27 12.19 -3.69 0.90
CA LEU A 27 12.49 -4.85 1.75
C LEU A 27 13.43 -5.84 1.04
N ALA A 28 13.27 -6.01 -0.28
CA ALA A 28 14.15 -6.83 -1.12
C ALA A 28 15.63 -6.42 -1.06
N THR A 29 15.94 -5.14 -0.74
CA THR A 29 17.32 -4.67 -0.57
C THR A 29 18.02 -5.24 0.67
N ARG A 30 17.26 -5.81 1.61
CA ARG A 30 17.76 -6.36 2.89
C ARG A 30 17.74 -7.88 2.95
N GLY A 31 17.07 -8.52 1.99
CA GLY A 31 16.89 -9.96 1.92
C GLY A 31 15.73 -10.32 1.01
N PRO A 32 15.48 -11.60 0.73
CA PRO A 32 14.38 -12.03 -0.11
C PRO A 32 13.03 -11.48 0.39
N SER A 33 12.25 -10.89 -0.51
CA SER A 33 10.92 -10.35 -0.25
C SER A 33 9.92 -10.92 -1.25
N THR A 34 8.68 -11.10 -0.78
CA THR A 34 7.55 -11.56 -1.60
C THR A 34 6.46 -10.51 -1.60
N ILE A 35 5.80 -10.35 -2.75
CA ILE A 35 4.62 -9.52 -2.90
C ILE A 35 3.48 -10.34 -3.51
N SER A 36 2.25 -10.08 -3.08
CA SER A 36 1.04 -10.63 -3.70
C SER A 36 0.00 -9.53 -3.92
N ALA A 37 -0.96 -9.77 -4.80
CA ALA A 37 -2.05 -8.86 -5.11
C ALA A 37 -3.29 -9.64 -5.55
N MET A 38 -4.47 -9.02 -5.43
CA MET A 38 -5.70 -9.57 -6.01
C MET A 38 -5.62 -9.71 -7.55
N ASP A 39 -4.89 -8.82 -8.22
CA ASP A 39 -4.61 -8.89 -9.65
C ASP A 39 -3.08 -8.96 -9.88
N PRO A 40 -2.49 -10.18 -9.85
CA PRO A 40 -1.06 -10.35 -10.03
C PRO A 40 -0.61 -9.99 -11.45
N VAL A 41 -1.49 -10.09 -12.44
CA VAL A 41 -1.17 -9.74 -13.84
C VAL A 41 -0.99 -8.22 -13.95
N ALA A 42 -1.92 -7.43 -13.39
CA ALA A 42 -1.79 -5.99 -13.35
C ALA A 42 -0.56 -5.54 -12.53
N LEU A 43 -0.31 -6.15 -11.37
CA LEU A 43 0.87 -5.83 -10.56
C LEU A 43 2.18 -6.12 -11.30
N ALA A 44 2.28 -7.27 -11.98
CA ALA A 44 3.45 -7.60 -12.81
C ALA A 44 3.65 -6.57 -13.93
N ALA A 45 2.59 -6.13 -14.60
CA ALA A 45 2.65 -5.10 -15.64
C ALA A 45 3.14 -3.75 -15.10
N VAL A 46 2.66 -3.31 -13.93
CA VAL A 46 3.13 -2.09 -13.26
C VAL A 46 4.62 -2.21 -12.85
N ALA A 47 5.05 -3.41 -12.47
CA ALA A 47 6.45 -3.71 -12.18
C ALA A 47 7.35 -3.80 -13.42
N GLY A 48 6.77 -3.76 -14.64
CA GLY A 48 7.51 -3.93 -15.90
C GLY A 48 7.91 -5.37 -16.21
N ALA A 49 7.32 -6.34 -15.52
CA ALA A 49 7.53 -7.76 -15.76
C ALA A 49 6.49 -8.29 -16.75
N SER A 50 6.88 -9.24 -17.60
CA SER A 50 5.92 -10.01 -18.39
C SER A 50 5.06 -10.86 -17.44
N SER A 51 3.74 -10.75 -17.55
CA SER A 51 2.82 -11.65 -16.84
C SER A 51 3.05 -13.08 -17.32
N GLY A 52 3.62 -13.92 -16.46
CA GLY A 52 3.83 -15.35 -16.69
C GLY A 52 3.19 -16.17 -15.57
N ASP A 53 3.59 -17.43 -15.46
CA ASP A 53 3.17 -18.28 -14.33
C ASP A 53 3.75 -17.76 -13.01
N LEU A 54 2.97 -17.91 -11.94
CA LEU A 54 3.41 -17.60 -10.59
C LEU A 54 4.15 -18.81 -9.99
N PRO A 55 5.25 -18.60 -9.25
CA PRO A 55 5.85 -17.32 -8.89
C PRO A 55 6.61 -16.64 -10.03
N THR A 56 6.57 -15.30 -10.08
CA THR A 56 7.28 -14.50 -11.09
C THR A 56 8.35 -13.61 -10.44
N HIS A 57 9.58 -13.62 -10.93
CA HIS A 57 10.63 -12.71 -10.47
C HIS A 57 10.39 -11.29 -11.03
N LEU A 58 10.23 -10.31 -10.15
CA LEU A 58 10.08 -8.90 -10.55
C LEU A 58 11.44 -8.20 -10.65
N THR A 59 12.31 -8.47 -9.69
CA THR A 59 13.72 -8.05 -9.69
C THR A 59 14.55 -8.96 -8.78
N GLU A 60 15.83 -8.66 -8.62
CA GLU A 60 16.69 -9.39 -7.69
C GLU A 60 16.12 -9.30 -6.26
N GLY A 61 15.88 -10.45 -5.64
CA GLY A 61 15.33 -10.53 -4.28
C GLY A 61 13.83 -10.23 -4.14
N LEU A 62 13.10 -9.93 -5.21
CA LEU A 62 11.64 -9.68 -5.16
C LEU A 62 10.85 -10.63 -6.07
N ILE A 63 9.95 -11.39 -5.46
CA ILE A 63 9.13 -12.40 -6.13
C ILE A 63 7.63 -12.06 -5.97
N LEU A 64 6.90 -12.05 -7.07
CA LEU A 64 5.44 -12.03 -7.08
C LEU A 64 4.90 -13.44 -6.88
N VAL A 65 4.00 -13.62 -5.91
CA VAL A 65 3.41 -14.92 -5.52
C VAL A 65 1.88 -14.88 -5.56
N ALA A 66 1.25 -16.04 -5.78
CA ALA A 66 -0.20 -16.19 -5.82
C ALA A 66 -0.85 -16.17 -4.42
N ASP A 67 -0.17 -16.74 -3.43
CA ASP A 67 -0.67 -16.83 -2.07
C ASP A 67 -0.47 -15.50 -1.31
N GLN A 68 -1.57 -14.82 -1.01
CA GLN A 68 -1.55 -13.59 -0.24
C GLN A 68 -1.21 -13.84 1.24
N SER A 69 -1.61 -14.98 1.80
CA SER A 69 -1.44 -15.29 3.23
C SER A 69 0.03 -15.51 3.60
N GLY A 70 0.83 -16.04 2.66
CA GLY A 70 2.28 -16.25 2.82
C GLY A 70 3.17 -15.12 2.31
N ALA A 71 2.61 -14.05 1.73
CA ALA A 71 3.40 -12.94 1.19
C ALA A 71 3.82 -11.94 2.28
N GLY A 72 5.06 -11.45 2.21
CA GLY A 72 5.56 -10.43 3.15
C GLY A 72 4.92 -9.05 2.92
N VAL A 73 4.60 -8.72 1.66
CA VAL A 73 3.85 -7.52 1.29
C VAL A 73 2.62 -7.89 0.47
N VAL A 74 1.49 -7.23 0.70
CA VAL A 74 0.26 -7.45 -0.05
C VAL A 74 -0.31 -6.15 -0.58
N ASP A 75 -0.62 -6.09 -1.87
CA ASP A 75 -1.55 -5.11 -2.42
C ASP A 75 -2.98 -5.64 -2.27
N ALA A 76 -3.65 -5.17 -1.21
CA ALA A 76 -5.02 -5.57 -0.86
C ALA A 76 -6.09 -4.84 -1.70
N GLY A 77 -5.69 -4.10 -2.73
CA GLY A 77 -6.58 -3.33 -3.60
C GLY A 77 -7.15 -2.11 -2.88
N THR A 78 -8.47 -2.08 -2.67
CA THR A 78 -9.16 -0.90 -2.13
C THR A 78 -10.07 -1.26 -0.98
N LEU A 79 -10.19 -0.35 -0.01
CA LEU A 79 -11.22 -0.42 1.03
C LEU A 79 -12.56 -0.56 0.32
N ARG A 80 -13.25 -1.68 0.54
CA ARG A 80 -14.63 -1.84 0.11
C ARG A 80 -15.46 -0.96 1.05
N PRO A 81 -16.10 0.10 0.57
CA PRO A 81 -16.88 0.93 1.46
C PRO A 81 -18.11 0.17 1.93
N CYS A 82 -18.45 0.23 3.21
CA CYS A 82 -19.78 -0.12 3.72
C CYS A 82 -20.84 0.92 3.31
N LEU A 83 -20.80 1.46 2.08
CA LEU A 83 -21.60 2.63 1.72
C LEU A 83 -23.01 2.29 1.23
N ASP A 84 -23.36 1.01 1.13
CA ASP A 84 -24.58 0.54 0.50
C ASP A 84 -25.61 -0.03 1.50
N GLY A 85 -25.24 -0.20 2.77
CA GLY A 85 -26.03 -0.98 3.74
C GLY A 85 -26.39 -2.41 3.25
N SER A 86 -25.76 -2.88 2.19
CA SER A 86 -26.08 -4.11 1.48
C SER A 86 -24.85 -4.99 1.45
N GLY A 87 -24.65 -5.67 2.57
CA GLY A 87 -23.60 -6.64 2.75
C GLY A 87 -22.97 -6.45 4.12
N PRO A 88 -22.92 -7.50 4.96
CA PRO A 88 -21.95 -7.50 6.04
C PRO A 88 -20.60 -7.17 5.39
N VAL A 89 -19.83 -6.25 5.97
CA VAL A 89 -18.41 -6.58 6.11
C VAL A 89 -18.45 -7.99 6.66
N GLU A 90 -17.71 -8.94 6.11
CA GLU A 90 -17.33 -10.05 6.96
C GLU A 90 -16.47 -9.44 8.08
N THR A 91 -17.13 -8.77 9.04
CA THR A 91 -16.79 -8.79 10.43
C THR A 91 -16.92 -10.25 10.80
N GLY A 92 -15.89 -11.02 10.40
CA GLY A 92 -15.30 -11.88 11.41
C GLY A 92 -15.20 -11.03 12.67
N GLU A 93 -15.66 -11.59 13.78
CA GLU A 93 -15.51 -10.99 15.11
C GLU A 93 -14.17 -10.26 15.18
N PRO A 94 -14.07 -9.05 15.77
CA PRO A 94 -12.78 -8.37 15.87
C PRO A 94 -11.81 -9.36 16.47
N ASP A 95 -10.96 -9.93 15.61
CA ASP A 95 -10.17 -11.07 16.01
C ASP A 95 -9.32 -10.55 17.15
N VAL A 96 -9.34 -11.30 18.24
CA VAL A 96 -8.76 -10.90 19.52
C VAL A 96 -7.31 -10.55 19.24
N ALA A 97 -6.99 -9.26 19.08
CA ALA A 97 -5.68 -8.72 18.71
C ALA A 97 -4.76 -9.81 18.16
N ASP A 98 -5.03 -10.24 16.92
CA ASP A 98 -4.38 -11.42 16.35
C ASP A 98 -2.87 -11.29 16.63
N GLU A 99 -2.29 -12.27 17.32
CA GLU A 99 -0.86 -12.31 17.65
C GLU A 99 0.02 -12.48 16.39
N THR A 100 -0.57 -12.25 15.22
CA THR A 100 0.05 -12.23 13.91
C THR A 100 0.66 -10.84 13.74
N GLY A 101 1.94 -10.76 13.40
CA GLY A 101 2.62 -9.51 13.04
C GLY A 101 2.10 -8.90 11.72
N LEU A 102 0.78 -8.79 11.54
CA LEU A 102 0.13 -8.19 10.38
C LEU A 102 -0.04 -6.70 10.63
N LEU A 103 0.46 -5.89 9.69
CA LEU A 103 0.33 -4.44 9.70
C LEU A 103 -0.45 -3.99 8.47
N ARG A 104 -1.66 -3.49 8.65
CA ARG A 104 -2.51 -3.03 7.55
C ARG A 104 -2.46 -1.52 7.44
N VAL A 105 -1.99 -1.03 6.29
CA VAL A 105 -1.71 0.39 6.05
C VAL A 105 -2.60 0.92 4.92
N ALA A 106 -3.41 1.94 5.24
CA ALA A 106 -4.22 2.61 4.24
C ALA A 106 -3.36 3.50 3.33
N VAL A 107 -3.70 3.61 2.05
CA VAL A 107 -3.08 4.54 1.10
C VAL A 107 -4.10 5.57 0.66
N LEU A 108 -3.88 6.82 1.06
CA LEU A 108 -4.75 7.95 0.77
C LEU A 108 -4.05 8.94 -0.16
N ARG A 109 -4.51 9.02 -1.41
CA ARG A 109 -4.01 10.01 -2.37
C ARG A 109 -4.80 11.29 -2.35
N GLY A 110 -4.07 12.41 -2.40
CA GLY A 110 -4.58 13.75 -2.53
C GLY A 110 -5.73 14.00 -1.58
N PRO A 111 -5.45 14.02 -0.24
CA PRO A 111 -6.48 14.08 0.78
C PRO A 111 -7.57 15.09 0.44
N ASP A 112 -8.78 14.58 0.28
CA ASP A 112 -9.99 15.34 0.06
C ASP A 112 -11.07 14.87 1.03
N TYR A 113 -12.16 15.64 1.12
CA TYR A 113 -13.24 15.33 2.04
C TYR A 113 -13.75 13.89 1.88
N LEU A 114 -13.89 13.41 0.64
CA LEU A 114 -14.39 12.06 0.39
C LEU A 114 -13.39 11.01 0.86
N GLY A 115 -12.11 11.16 0.54
CA GLY A 115 -11.01 10.28 0.94
C GLY A 115 -10.94 10.15 2.46
N VAL A 116 -10.84 11.29 3.14
CA VAL A 116 -10.80 11.35 4.61
C VAL A 116 -12.06 10.77 5.23
N ARG A 117 -13.25 11.10 4.70
CA ARG A 117 -14.52 10.54 5.19
C ARG A 117 -14.58 9.01 5.06
N THR A 118 -14.11 8.45 3.94
CA THR A 118 -14.08 6.99 3.78
C THR A 118 -13.15 6.34 4.78
N LEU A 119 -11.96 6.92 4.96
CA LEU A 119 -10.99 6.41 5.93
C LEU A 119 -11.50 6.51 7.37
N ALA A 120 -12.12 7.65 7.74
CA ALA A 120 -12.71 7.85 9.06
C ALA A 120 -13.96 6.98 9.32
N GLY A 121 -14.60 6.48 8.27
CA GLY A 121 -15.73 5.56 8.36
C GLY A 121 -15.34 4.08 8.47
N VAL A 122 -14.04 3.76 8.47
CA VAL A 122 -13.55 2.40 8.72
C VAL A 122 -13.75 2.09 10.20
N GLU A 123 -14.60 1.12 10.52
CA GLU A 123 -14.88 0.71 11.90
C GLU A 123 -13.76 -0.19 12.47
N GLY A 124 -13.42 -0.02 13.75
CA GLY A 124 -12.45 -0.86 14.47
C GLY A 124 -10.97 -0.59 14.15
N ARG A 125 -10.08 -1.53 14.54
CA ARG A 125 -8.64 -1.53 14.19
C ARG A 125 -8.39 -2.13 12.79
N ALA A 126 -9.25 -1.84 11.83
CA ALA A 126 -9.11 -2.44 10.50
C ALA A 126 -7.92 -1.85 9.69
N VAL A 127 -7.29 -0.78 10.17
CA VAL A 127 -6.03 -0.22 9.67
C VAL A 127 -5.18 0.30 10.83
N ASP A 128 -3.86 0.16 10.72
CA ASP A 128 -2.88 0.52 11.75
C ASP A 128 -2.16 1.85 11.47
N GLY A 129 -2.25 2.35 10.24
CA GLY A 129 -1.63 3.59 9.83
C GLY A 129 -1.97 3.98 8.40
N VAL A 130 -1.48 5.14 7.98
CA VAL A 130 -1.81 5.74 6.67
C VAL A 130 -0.55 6.19 5.95
N VAL A 131 -0.41 5.79 4.69
CA VAL A 131 0.47 6.46 3.73
C VAL A 131 -0.35 7.52 3.01
N VAL A 132 0.09 8.78 3.13
CA VAL A 132 -0.52 9.89 2.40
C VAL A 132 0.27 10.12 1.11
N VAL A 133 -0.38 9.97 -0.04
CA VAL A 133 0.18 10.41 -1.33
C VAL A 133 -0.21 11.87 -1.53
N ALA A 134 0.71 12.80 -1.22
CA ALA A 134 0.44 14.23 -1.20
C ALA A 134 0.31 14.79 -2.61
N GLU A 135 -0.90 15.17 -3.00
CA GLU A 135 -1.18 15.77 -4.31
C GLU A 135 -1.20 17.31 -4.21
N PRO A 136 -0.43 18.03 -5.04
CA PRO A 136 -0.41 19.49 -5.01
C PRO A 136 -1.79 20.11 -5.24
N GLY A 137 -2.07 21.20 -4.51
CA GLY A 137 -3.33 21.96 -4.65
C GLY A 137 -4.52 21.37 -3.91
N ARG A 138 -4.34 20.29 -3.15
CA ARG A 138 -5.35 19.79 -2.20
C ARG A 138 -5.37 20.63 -0.93
N ALA A 139 -6.56 20.74 -0.35
CA ALA A 139 -6.81 21.58 0.83
C ALA A 139 -6.48 20.88 2.16
N LEU A 140 -6.53 19.55 2.19
CA LEU A 140 -6.22 18.76 3.37
C LEU A 140 -4.82 18.18 3.25
N ASP A 141 -4.08 18.18 4.36
CA ASP A 141 -2.73 17.62 4.45
C ASP A 141 -2.67 16.37 5.35
N SER A 142 -1.47 15.87 5.61
CA SER A 142 -1.29 14.70 6.48
C SER A 142 -1.70 14.96 7.92
N HIS A 143 -1.53 16.18 8.44
CA HIS A 143 -1.94 16.52 9.81
C HIS A 143 -3.47 16.51 9.93
N ASP A 144 -4.18 17.00 8.92
CA ASP A 144 -5.64 16.89 8.87
C ASP A 144 -6.10 15.42 8.86
N VAL A 145 -5.41 14.56 8.12
CA VAL A 145 -5.68 13.11 8.08
C VAL A 145 -5.46 12.48 9.45
N GLU A 146 -4.33 12.74 10.12
CA GLU A 146 -4.06 12.24 11.47
C GLU A 146 -5.12 12.71 12.47
N HIS A 147 -5.45 14.01 12.43
CA HIS A 147 -6.41 14.61 13.35
C HIS A 147 -7.82 14.05 13.18
N VAL A 148 -8.31 13.94 11.94
CA VAL A 148 -9.69 13.50 11.66
C VAL A 148 -9.84 11.99 11.80
N CYS A 149 -8.87 11.21 11.34
CA CYS A 149 -8.97 9.75 11.36
C CYS A 149 -8.48 9.13 12.67
N GLY A 150 -7.69 9.85 13.48
CA GLY A 150 -7.07 9.29 14.69
C GLY A 150 -6.05 8.18 14.40
N LEU A 151 -5.55 8.10 13.16
CA LEU A 151 -4.60 7.11 12.68
C LEU A 151 -3.24 7.77 12.44
N PRO A 152 -2.12 7.11 12.76
CA PRO A 152 -0.81 7.67 12.49
C PRO A 152 -0.55 7.71 10.98
N VAL A 153 -0.03 8.84 10.48
CA VAL A 153 0.52 8.90 9.12
C VAL A 153 1.94 8.35 9.16
N VAL A 154 2.11 7.13 8.66
CA VAL A 154 3.38 6.39 8.70
C VAL A 154 4.38 6.87 7.64
N ALA A 155 3.88 7.41 6.53
CA ALA A 155 4.71 8.04 5.52
C ALA A 155 3.90 9.04 4.68
N VAL A 156 4.59 10.06 4.18
CA VAL A 156 4.09 10.96 3.13
C VAL A 156 4.91 10.71 1.87
N VAL A 157 4.23 10.49 0.75
CA VAL A 157 4.81 10.28 -0.58
C VAL A 157 4.33 11.39 -1.49
N ASP A 158 5.24 12.20 -2.00
CA ASP A 158 4.85 13.29 -2.90
C ASP A 158 4.34 12.76 -4.24
N HIS A 159 3.19 13.24 -4.69
CA HIS A 159 2.69 12.98 -6.03
C HIS A 159 3.47 13.82 -7.04
N THR A 160 4.38 13.18 -7.78
CA THR A 160 5.20 13.85 -8.79
C THR A 160 5.12 13.16 -10.15
N PRO A 161 5.38 13.90 -11.25
CA PRO A 161 5.52 13.30 -12.57
C PRO A 161 6.66 12.26 -12.67
N ASN A 162 7.64 12.27 -11.77
CA ASN A 162 8.75 11.31 -11.83
C ASN A 162 8.28 9.90 -11.48
N VAL A 163 7.43 9.77 -10.46
CA VAL A 163 6.83 8.49 -10.09
C VAL A 163 5.93 7.98 -11.22
N ALA A 164 5.06 8.85 -11.77
CA ALA A 164 4.19 8.50 -12.89
C ALA A 164 5.01 7.99 -14.09
N ARG A 165 6.04 8.73 -14.53
CA ARG A 165 6.91 8.29 -15.63
C ARG A 165 7.63 6.98 -15.35
N ALA A 166 7.99 6.70 -14.10
CA ALA A 166 8.61 5.43 -13.74
C ALA A 166 7.62 4.28 -13.86
N VAL A 167 6.36 4.48 -13.44
CA VAL A 167 5.26 3.53 -13.63
C VAL A 167 4.95 3.33 -15.12
N ASP A 168 4.75 4.41 -15.86
CA ASP A 168 4.38 4.38 -17.28
C ASP A 168 5.43 3.68 -18.15
N ALA A 169 6.71 3.79 -17.75
CA ALA A 169 7.81 3.12 -18.44
C ALA A 169 7.99 1.65 -18.02
N GLY A 170 7.23 1.14 -17.05
CA GLY A 170 7.48 -0.18 -16.44
C GLY A 170 8.82 -0.24 -15.70
N LEU A 171 9.27 0.89 -15.15
CA LEU A 171 10.59 1.01 -14.52
C LEU A 171 10.55 1.37 -13.03
N LEU A 172 9.38 1.28 -12.39
CA LEU A 172 9.19 1.67 -11.00
C LEU A 172 10.13 0.87 -10.08
N VAL A 173 10.14 -0.45 -10.19
CA VAL A 173 10.92 -1.32 -9.31
C VAL A 173 12.43 -1.04 -9.44
N GLN A 174 12.96 -0.84 -10.66
CA GLN A 174 14.40 -0.54 -10.83
C GLN A 174 14.79 0.90 -10.42
N ARG A 175 13.82 1.82 -10.31
CA ARG A 175 14.08 3.25 -10.04
C ARG A 175 13.70 3.69 -8.63
N CYS A 176 12.82 2.97 -7.93
CA CYS A 176 12.23 3.41 -6.67
C CYS A 176 13.25 3.77 -5.57
N GLN A 177 14.42 3.13 -5.54
CA GLN A 177 15.49 3.44 -4.58
C GLN A 177 16.15 4.80 -4.80
N ARG A 178 16.00 5.39 -5.98
CA ARG A 178 16.55 6.71 -6.34
C ARG A 178 15.48 7.82 -6.34
N LEU A 179 14.21 7.45 -6.19
CA LEU A 179 13.08 8.37 -6.12
C LEU A 179 12.95 8.88 -4.68
N ARG A 180 13.09 10.20 -4.51
CA ARG A 180 13.07 10.87 -3.20
C ARG A 180 11.68 10.89 -2.59
N GLU A 181 10.66 10.80 -3.44
CA GLU A 181 9.25 10.72 -3.06
C GLU A 181 8.98 9.57 -2.08
N PHE A 182 9.81 8.52 -2.09
CA PHE A 182 9.67 7.37 -1.21
C PHE A 182 10.63 7.37 -0.01
N ASP A 183 11.41 8.44 0.23
CA ASP A 183 12.39 8.52 1.32
C ASP A 183 11.72 8.22 2.68
N ARG A 184 10.55 8.84 2.95
CA ARG A 184 9.81 8.63 4.20
C ARG A 184 9.29 7.20 4.36
N LEU A 185 8.78 6.61 3.28
CA LEU A 185 8.33 5.21 3.28
C LEU A 185 9.50 4.26 3.56
N ARG A 186 10.66 4.49 2.93
CA ARG A 186 11.85 3.66 3.15
C ARG A 186 12.40 3.79 4.58
N SER A 187 12.38 5.00 5.15
CA SER A 187 12.75 5.21 6.55
C SER A 187 11.80 4.48 7.50
N TRP A 188 10.49 4.60 7.29
CA TRP A 188 9.51 3.88 8.12
C TRP A 188 9.68 2.35 8.03
N LEU A 189 9.98 1.81 6.84
CA LEU A 189 10.31 0.40 6.66
C LEU A 189 11.65 0.01 7.30
N ALA A 190 12.56 0.96 7.58
CA ALA A 190 13.84 0.68 8.25
C ALA A 190 13.69 0.32 9.73
N ASP A 191 12.62 0.80 10.35
CA ASP A 191 12.32 0.55 11.75
C ASP A 191 11.48 -0.75 11.94
N ARG A 192 11.40 -1.60 10.90
CA ARG A 192 10.60 -2.83 10.82
C ARG A 192 11.44 -4.02 10.40
#